data_AF-A0A6J4I179-F1
#
_entry.id   AF-A0A6J4I179-F1
#
_cell.length_a   1.000
_cell.length_b   1.000
_cell.length_c   1.000
_cell.angle_alpha   90.00
_cell.angle_beta   90.00
_cell.angle_gamma   90.00
#
_symmetry.space_group_name_H-M   'P 1'
#
loop_
_entity.id
_entity.type
_entity.pdbx_description
1 polymer ?
#
loop_
_entity_poly.entity_id
_entity_poly.type
_entity_poly.pdbx_seq_one_letter_code
_entity_poly.pdbx_strand_id
1 'polypeptide(L)'
;MAFQRATRRRAFLKLGITGPSGSGKTFSGLQLAFGLAGTTGRVAVLDTENGSASLYAHLGEYDVMEIQAPFTVARYQEAIHEAARVGYDVLLIDSISHEWAGDGGLLTMKEGLDARGGNTFANWAKVTPLHEQFKSALLQAPLHVIVTMRSKQDYVMQEDGKGRCAPVKVGLSPIQRDGFEYELSVVFDVAMSHEAVVSKDRTGLFDGFVGRLTREHGRRIREWLETAPESSATGYTGLDEDRPAETGDAAATDPEAALRLAKMAFANEAKRRGHDVSGEGGKFSAAKVNALLRQVVKRPLPHSPSAADWTEGAGLLPDVTRPPDGNTGAAEDPGRRHPDHGLPDLRDPFGDDAPPAVGRDEATPDLLFRRTHFGNGAAPHRR
;
A
#
# COMPACT_ATOMS: atom_id res chain seq x y z
N MET A 1 26.72 -13.64 -18.88
CA MET A 1 25.43 -13.81 -18.16
C MET A 1 25.21 -15.29 -17.92
N ALA A 2 24.43 -15.69 -16.90
CA ALA A 2 24.07 -17.08 -16.66
C ALA A 2 22.67 -17.16 -16.05
N PHE A 3 21.86 -18.14 -16.50
CA PHE A 3 20.55 -18.42 -15.90
C PHE A 3 20.72 -19.03 -14.50
N GLN A 4 19.77 -18.77 -13.60
CA GLN A 4 19.77 -19.27 -12.23
C GLN A 4 18.37 -19.74 -11.84
N ARG A 5 18.26 -20.73 -10.94
CA ARG A 5 16.97 -21.21 -10.42
C ARG A 5 16.22 -20.05 -9.75
N ALA A 6 14.98 -19.82 -10.18
CA ALA A 6 14.15 -18.75 -9.64
C ALA A 6 13.89 -18.96 -8.14
N THR A 7 14.06 -17.90 -7.34
CA THR A 7 13.79 -17.89 -5.89
C THR A 7 13.15 -16.55 -5.52
N ARG A 8 12.11 -16.57 -4.68
CA ARG A 8 11.37 -15.36 -4.26
C ARG A 8 12.22 -14.38 -3.44
N ARG A 9 13.16 -14.93 -2.67
CA ARG A 9 14.06 -14.24 -1.71
C ARG A 9 15.03 -13.19 -2.32
N ARG A 10 14.93 -12.92 -3.63
CA ARG A 10 15.72 -11.88 -4.34
C ARG A 10 14.87 -10.78 -4.97
N ALA A 11 13.55 -10.80 -4.83
CA ALA A 11 12.65 -9.86 -5.47
C ALA A 11 12.12 -8.80 -4.48
N PHE A 12 12.28 -7.53 -4.81
CA PHE A 12 11.62 -6.44 -4.08
C PHE A 12 10.21 -6.21 -4.61
N LEU A 13 9.20 -6.45 -3.76
CA LEU A 13 7.80 -6.13 -4.04
C LEU A 13 7.61 -4.69 -4.55
N LYS A 14 6.80 -4.53 -5.59
CA LYS A 14 6.23 -3.26 -6.06
C LYS A 14 4.71 -3.37 -5.96
N LEU A 15 4.05 -2.50 -5.18
CA LEU A 15 2.64 -2.63 -4.83
C LEU A 15 1.89 -1.31 -5.08
N GLY A 16 0.67 -1.39 -5.62
CA GLY A 16 -0.19 -0.23 -5.89
C GLY A 16 -1.39 -0.14 -4.96
N ILE A 17 -1.75 1.08 -4.58
CA ILE A 17 -2.99 1.40 -3.85
C ILE A 17 -3.70 2.52 -4.59
N THR A 18 -4.79 2.22 -5.30
CA THR A 18 -5.60 3.21 -6.02
C THR A 18 -6.89 3.52 -5.25
N GLY A 19 -7.42 4.74 -5.42
CA GLY A 19 -8.69 5.12 -4.79
C GLY A 19 -8.95 6.64 -4.75
N PRO A 20 -10.20 7.05 -4.54
CA PRO A 20 -10.58 8.46 -4.50
C PRO A 20 -9.88 9.20 -3.34
N SER A 21 -9.81 10.54 -3.40
CA SER A 21 -9.43 11.33 -2.22
C SER A 21 -10.39 11.04 -1.07
N GLY A 22 -9.85 10.90 0.15
CA GLY A 22 -10.59 10.49 1.36
C GLY A 22 -10.71 8.99 1.60
N SER A 23 -10.35 8.11 0.65
CA SER A 23 -10.47 6.64 0.83
C SER A 23 -9.49 6.02 1.84
N GLY A 24 -8.46 6.74 2.30
CA GLY A 24 -7.49 6.24 3.28
C GLY A 24 -6.23 5.59 2.69
N LYS A 25 -5.87 5.87 1.43
CA LYS A 25 -4.68 5.32 0.76
C LYS A 25 -3.39 5.43 1.57
N THR A 26 -3.08 6.60 2.12
CA THR A 26 -1.90 6.88 2.96
C THR A 26 -1.85 5.94 4.17
N PHE A 27 -2.96 5.84 4.90
CA PHE A 27 -3.12 4.96 6.06
C PHE A 27 -2.94 3.48 5.68
N SER A 28 -3.59 3.03 4.60
CA SER A 28 -3.45 1.65 4.10
C SER A 28 -2.02 1.35 3.63
N GLY A 29 -1.35 2.32 2.99
CA GLY A 29 0.04 2.24 2.55
C GLY A 29 1.01 2.11 3.71
N LEU A 30 0.88 2.96 4.74
CA LEU A 30 1.67 2.88 5.97
C LEU A 30 1.46 1.54 6.69
N GLN A 31 0.21 1.10 6.82
CA GLN A 31 -0.08 -0.19 7.47
C GLN A 31 0.54 -1.37 6.72
N LEU A 32 0.48 -1.40 5.39
CA LEU A 32 1.20 -2.40 4.60
C LEU A 32 2.73 -2.26 4.73
N ALA A 33 3.26 -1.03 4.73
CA ALA A 33 4.68 -0.75 4.84
C ALA A 33 5.27 -1.27 6.15
N PHE A 34 4.65 -0.97 7.31
CA PHE A 34 5.10 -1.48 8.61
C PHE A 34 5.04 -3.02 8.68
N GLY A 35 4.02 -3.63 8.07
CA GLY A 35 3.92 -5.09 8.00
C GLY A 35 5.04 -5.72 7.17
N LEU A 36 5.39 -5.10 6.05
CA LEU A 36 6.41 -5.57 5.11
C LEU A 36 7.84 -5.33 5.65
N ALA A 37 8.09 -4.14 6.21
CA ALA A 37 9.34 -3.77 6.88
C ALA A 37 9.65 -4.65 8.11
N GLY A 38 8.61 -5.21 8.75
CA GLY A 38 8.77 -6.07 9.92
C GLY A 38 9.12 -5.29 11.19
N THR A 39 9.72 -5.94 12.18
CA THR A 39 9.98 -5.35 13.50
C THR A 39 11.22 -4.47 13.57
N THR A 40 12.16 -4.61 12.63
CA THR A 40 13.44 -3.88 12.61
C THR A 40 13.69 -3.10 11.31
N GLY A 41 12.82 -3.26 10.31
CA GLY A 41 12.98 -2.59 9.03
C GLY A 41 12.46 -1.15 9.09
N ARG A 42 13.06 -0.29 8.28
CA ARG A 42 12.76 1.15 8.24
C ARG A 42 11.84 1.48 7.07
N VAL A 43 10.88 2.36 7.33
CA VAL A 43 9.92 2.87 6.35
C VAL A 43 10.26 4.33 6.04
N ALA A 44 10.27 4.69 4.76
CA ALA A 44 10.30 6.07 4.30
C ALA A 44 9.04 6.39 3.51
N VAL A 45 8.62 7.65 3.53
CA VAL A 45 7.51 8.16 2.73
C VAL A 45 7.99 9.33 1.86
N LEU A 46 7.79 9.23 0.54
CA LEU A 46 7.83 10.36 -0.38
C LEU A 46 6.42 10.95 -0.46
N ASP A 47 6.20 12.09 0.21
CA ASP A 47 4.91 12.76 0.31
C ASP A 47 4.82 13.91 -0.71
N THR A 48 3.80 13.87 -1.55
CA THR A 48 3.45 14.89 -2.55
C THR A 48 2.09 15.53 -2.27
N GLU A 49 1.45 15.11 -1.17
CA GLU A 49 0.10 15.43 -0.74
C GLU A 49 0.13 16.48 0.40
N ASN A 50 1.19 17.30 0.45
CA ASN A 50 1.40 18.44 1.36
C ASN A 50 1.38 18.06 2.85
N GLY A 51 2.28 17.17 3.26
CA GLY A 51 2.46 16.75 4.65
C GLY A 51 1.35 15.84 5.19
N SER A 52 0.54 15.24 4.30
CA SER A 52 -0.53 14.32 4.69
C SER A 52 0.02 13.06 5.37
N ALA A 53 1.23 12.62 5.02
CA ALA A 53 1.90 11.49 5.64
C ALA A 53 2.21 11.80 7.10
N SER A 54 2.67 13.01 7.42
CA SER A 54 3.06 13.44 8.77
C SER A 54 1.91 13.39 9.78
N LEU A 55 0.65 13.49 9.33
CA LEU A 55 -0.55 13.34 10.17
C LEU A 55 -0.69 11.94 10.81
N TYR A 56 -0.03 10.93 10.22
CA TYR A 56 -0.10 9.54 10.66
C TYR A 56 1.08 9.11 11.55
N ALA A 57 1.89 10.05 12.07
CA ALA A 57 3.07 9.73 12.89
C ALA A 57 2.72 8.87 14.14
N HIS A 58 1.49 8.98 14.64
CA HIS A 58 0.95 8.16 15.71
C HIS A 58 0.84 6.65 15.37
N LEU A 59 0.98 6.25 14.11
CA LEU A 59 0.98 4.84 13.70
C LEU A 59 2.33 4.17 14.02
N GLY A 60 3.46 4.87 13.91
CA GLY A 60 4.78 4.28 14.13
C GLY A 60 5.90 5.14 13.55
N GLU A 61 7.12 4.63 13.66
CA GLU A 61 8.34 5.33 13.21
C GLU A 61 8.56 5.17 11.70
N TYR A 62 8.65 6.30 11.00
CA TYR A 62 9.01 6.40 9.58
C TYR A 62 9.52 7.81 9.29
N ASP A 63 10.39 7.91 8.29
CA ASP A 63 10.92 9.18 7.82
C ASP A 63 10.09 9.71 6.64
N VAL A 64 9.96 11.05 6.52
CA VAL A 64 9.18 11.70 5.46
C VAL A 64 10.06 12.64 4.65
N MET A 65 10.01 12.51 3.33
CA MET A 65 10.51 13.49 2.37
C MET A 65 9.32 14.12 1.65
N GLU A 66 9.04 15.39 1.95
CA GLU A 66 8.03 16.14 1.21
C GLU A 66 8.59 16.72 -0.10
N ILE A 67 7.88 16.51 -1.21
CA ILE A 67 8.14 17.22 -2.46
C ILE A 67 6.91 18.01 -2.90
N GLN A 68 7.15 19.26 -3.27
CA GLN A 68 6.17 20.18 -3.83
C GLN A 68 6.43 20.36 -5.32
N ALA A 69 5.47 20.97 -6.04
CA ALA A 69 5.62 21.30 -7.45
C ALA A 69 6.94 22.07 -7.73
N PRO A 70 7.62 21.84 -8.88
CA PRO A 70 7.19 20.98 -9.98
C PRO A 70 7.45 19.48 -9.73
N PHE A 71 6.47 18.64 -10.03
CA PHE A 71 6.48 17.19 -9.80
C PHE A 71 7.23 16.42 -10.91
N THR A 72 8.49 16.79 -11.18
CA THR A 72 9.27 16.23 -12.28
C THR A 72 9.78 14.81 -11.99
N VAL A 73 9.93 13.99 -13.04
CA VAL A 73 10.50 12.63 -12.96
C VAL A 73 11.84 12.60 -12.20
N ALA A 74 12.71 13.60 -12.43
CA ALA A 74 14.02 13.68 -11.77
C ALA A 74 13.90 13.70 -10.23
N ARG A 75 12.94 14.44 -9.66
CA ARG A 75 12.73 14.51 -8.21
C ARG A 75 12.27 13.17 -7.63
N TYR A 76 11.41 12.44 -8.35
CA TYR A 76 11.01 11.09 -7.95
C TYR A 76 12.19 10.11 -8.03
N GLN A 77 13.03 10.22 -9.05
CA GLN A 77 14.25 9.39 -9.17
C GLN A 77 15.24 9.69 -8.05
N GLU A 78 15.51 10.96 -7.75
CA GLU A 78 16.37 11.41 -6.64
C GLU A 78 15.87 10.84 -5.31
N ALA A 79 14.58 10.96 -5.00
CA ALA A 79 13.98 10.42 -3.78
C ALA A 79 14.05 8.88 -3.69
N ILE A 80 13.81 8.16 -4.80
CA ILE A 80 13.92 6.69 -4.86
C ILE A 80 15.38 6.25 -4.64
N HIS A 81 16.34 6.92 -5.28
CA HIS A 81 17.77 6.64 -5.10
C HIS A 81 18.25 6.99 -3.70
N GLU A 82 17.79 8.09 -3.11
CA GLU A 82 18.12 8.48 -1.74
C GLU A 82 17.58 7.46 -0.73
N ALA A 83 16.34 7.00 -0.88
CA ALA A 83 15.76 5.97 -0.02
C ALA A 83 16.57 4.65 -0.09
N ALA A 84 16.98 4.25 -1.29
CA ALA A 84 17.86 3.09 -1.49
C ALA A 84 19.27 3.30 -0.89
N ARG A 85 19.84 4.51 -1.02
CA ARG A 85 21.18 4.87 -0.52
C ARG A 85 21.25 4.94 1.00
N VAL A 86 20.22 5.48 1.64
CA VAL A 86 20.05 5.49 3.11
C VAL A 86 19.76 4.08 3.64
N GLY A 87 19.16 3.22 2.80
CA GLY A 87 18.91 1.80 3.10
C GLY A 87 17.59 1.55 3.82
N TYR A 88 16.51 2.21 3.40
CA TYR A 88 15.16 1.87 3.87
C TYR A 88 14.69 0.55 3.25
N ASP A 89 13.95 -0.25 4.01
CA ASP A 89 13.39 -1.52 3.55
C ASP A 89 12.14 -1.32 2.68
N VAL A 90 11.34 -0.29 3.02
CA VAL A 90 10.11 0.08 2.30
C VAL A 90 10.06 1.58 2.05
N LEU A 91 9.83 1.96 0.79
CA LEU A 91 9.45 3.31 0.39
C LEU A 91 7.96 3.35 0.00
N LEU A 92 7.19 4.20 0.68
CA LEU A 92 5.83 4.58 0.27
C LEU A 92 5.90 5.87 -0.55
N ILE A 93 5.35 5.89 -1.77
CA ILE A 93 5.22 7.10 -2.59
C ILE A 93 3.74 7.49 -2.63
N ASP A 94 3.39 8.60 -1.96
CA ASP A 94 2.02 9.11 -1.86
C ASP A 94 1.92 10.51 -2.47
N SER A 95 1.49 10.69 -3.72
CA SER A 95 1.09 9.74 -4.74
C SER A 95 1.94 9.88 -6.00
N ILE A 96 1.92 8.85 -6.86
CA ILE A 96 2.54 8.93 -8.20
C ILE A 96 1.64 9.63 -9.22
N SER A 97 0.42 10.02 -8.84
CA SER A 97 -0.48 10.77 -9.73
C SER A 97 0.02 12.18 -10.03
N HIS A 98 0.86 12.77 -9.17
CA HIS A 98 1.44 14.08 -9.41
C HIS A 98 2.59 14.06 -10.44
N GLU A 99 3.37 12.97 -10.56
CA GLU A 99 4.33 12.77 -11.66
C GLU A 99 3.65 12.84 -13.03
N TRP A 100 2.48 12.22 -13.14
CA TRP A 100 1.70 12.20 -14.38
C TRP A 100 0.96 13.53 -14.63
N ALA A 101 0.14 13.95 -13.67
CA ALA A 101 -0.90 14.98 -13.87
C ALA A 101 -0.83 16.16 -12.88
N GLY A 102 0.22 16.25 -12.06
CA GLY A 102 0.46 17.39 -11.17
C GLY A 102 1.19 18.53 -11.88
N ASP A 103 1.27 19.67 -11.22
CA ASP A 103 1.97 20.85 -11.73
C ASP A 103 3.46 20.55 -12.03
N GLY A 104 3.85 20.73 -13.29
CA GLY A 104 5.21 20.41 -13.76
C GLY A 104 5.46 18.91 -13.99
N GLY A 105 4.43 18.07 -13.86
CA GLY A 105 4.42 16.67 -14.28
C GLY A 105 4.33 16.50 -15.80
N LEU A 106 4.22 15.25 -16.24
CA LEU A 106 4.31 14.88 -17.66
C LEU A 106 3.20 15.46 -18.54
N LEU A 107 1.96 15.55 -18.05
CA LEU A 107 0.86 16.19 -18.79
C LEU A 107 1.09 17.70 -18.95
N THR A 108 1.54 18.41 -17.91
CA THR A 108 1.93 19.84 -18.01
C THR A 108 3.05 20.03 -19.05
N MET A 109 4.05 19.14 -19.07
CA MET A 109 5.12 19.18 -20.08
C MET A 109 4.58 18.95 -21.50
N LYS A 110 3.67 17.98 -21.67
CA LYS A 110 3.01 17.67 -22.95
C LYS A 110 2.19 18.86 -23.45
N GLU A 111 1.39 19.47 -22.60
CA GLU A 111 0.59 20.67 -22.92
C GLU A 111 1.48 21.85 -23.30
N GLY A 112 2.57 22.08 -22.57
CA GLY A 112 3.57 23.11 -22.90
C GLY A 112 4.33 22.87 -24.20
N LEU A 113 4.38 21.62 -24.70
CA LEU A 113 4.88 21.28 -26.04
C LEU A 113 3.82 21.51 -27.11
N ASP A 114 2.58 21.09 -26.88
CA ASP A 114 1.46 21.28 -27.82
C ASP A 114 1.15 22.77 -28.05
N ALA A 115 1.22 23.59 -27.01
CA ALA A 115 1.01 25.05 -27.09
C ALA A 115 2.06 25.77 -27.96
N ARG A 116 3.23 25.16 -28.18
CA ARG A 116 4.28 25.68 -29.09
C ARG A 116 4.07 25.25 -30.55
N GLY A 117 3.02 24.46 -30.81
CA GLY A 117 2.74 23.85 -32.10
C GLY A 117 3.57 22.59 -32.38
N GLY A 118 3.14 21.85 -33.41
CA GLY A 118 3.74 20.59 -33.82
C GLY A 118 2.74 19.42 -33.80
N ASN A 119 3.20 18.25 -34.22
CA ASN A 119 2.38 17.04 -34.19
C ASN A 119 2.36 16.45 -32.76
N THR A 120 1.17 16.22 -32.20
CA THR A 120 0.95 15.58 -30.90
C THR A 120 1.76 14.27 -30.73
N PHE A 121 1.94 13.49 -31.80
CA PHE A 121 2.77 12.28 -31.78
C PHE A 121 4.25 12.58 -31.49
N ALA A 122 4.81 13.62 -32.13
CA ALA A 122 6.20 14.05 -31.91
C ALA A 122 6.40 14.68 -30.52
N ASN A 123 5.35 15.22 -29.91
CA ASN A 123 5.38 15.70 -28.53
C ASN A 123 5.33 14.53 -27.53
N TRP A 124 4.48 13.52 -27.76
CA TRP A 124 4.51 12.27 -26.98
C TRP A 124 5.82 11.51 -27.06
N ALA A 125 6.54 11.59 -28.19
CA ALA A 125 7.88 11.00 -28.34
C ALA A 125 8.94 11.65 -27.43
N LYS A 126 8.71 12.88 -26.94
CA LYS A 126 9.59 13.56 -25.94
C LYS A 126 9.20 13.22 -24.50
N VAL A 127 7.91 12.99 -24.25
CA VAL A 127 7.36 12.76 -22.90
C VAL A 127 7.40 11.29 -22.50
N THR A 128 7.15 10.36 -23.43
CA THR A 128 7.17 8.91 -23.16
C THR A 128 8.49 8.43 -22.56
N PRO A 129 9.68 8.80 -23.08
CA PRO A 129 10.96 8.35 -22.50
C PRO A 129 11.15 8.76 -21.04
N LEU A 130 10.59 9.90 -20.60
CA LEU A 130 10.65 10.34 -19.21
C LEU A 130 9.77 9.46 -18.30
N HIS A 131 8.58 9.08 -18.78
CA HIS A 131 7.74 8.12 -18.05
C HIS A 131 8.40 6.74 -17.93
N GLU A 132 9.05 6.26 -18.99
CA GLU A 132 9.82 5.01 -18.92
C GLU A 132 11.00 5.10 -17.95
N GLN A 133 11.65 6.26 -17.84
CA GLN A 133 12.70 6.53 -16.83
C GLN A 133 12.15 6.52 -15.39
N PHE A 134 10.95 7.08 -15.16
CA PHE A 134 10.26 7.01 -13.88
C PHE A 134 9.93 5.56 -13.50
N LYS A 135 9.26 4.81 -14.40
CA LYS A 135 8.95 3.39 -14.21
C LYS A 135 10.21 2.57 -13.95
N SER A 136 11.27 2.77 -14.74
CA SER A 136 12.54 2.06 -14.57
C SER A 136 13.14 2.26 -13.18
N ALA A 137 13.18 3.51 -12.68
CA ALA A 137 13.71 3.80 -11.35
C ALA A 137 12.87 3.11 -10.25
N LEU A 138 11.55 3.22 -10.32
CA LEU A 138 10.62 2.59 -9.36
C LEU A 138 10.76 1.05 -9.34
N LEU A 139 10.75 0.42 -10.52
CA LEU A 139 10.77 -1.03 -10.66
C LEU A 139 12.13 -1.65 -10.32
N GLN A 140 13.23 -0.97 -10.64
CA GLN A 140 14.60 -1.44 -10.37
C GLN A 140 15.11 -1.07 -8.98
N ALA A 141 14.41 -0.21 -8.23
CA ALA A 141 14.83 0.23 -6.90
C ALA A 141 15.08 -0.98 -5.96
N PRO A 142 16.23 -1.08 -5.27
CA PRO A 142 16.62 -2.23 -4.46
C PRO A 142 15.99 -2.21 -3.04
N LEU A 143 14.71 -1.87 -2.98
CA LEU A 143 13.86 -1.84 -1.78
C LEU A 143 12.40 -2.06 -2.17
N HIS A 144 11.56 -2.44 -1.21
CA HIS A 144 10.12 -2.54 -1.45
C HIS A 144 9.54 -1.17 -1.75
N VAL A 145 8.66 -1.08 -2.75
CA VAL A 145 7.98 0.18 -3.08
C VAL A 145 6.48 -0.03 -3.05
N ILE A 146 5.80 0.78 -2.25
CA ILE A 146 4.34 0.94 -2.27
C ILE A 146 4.07 2.29 -2.94
N VAL A 147 3.16 2.33 -3.91
CA VAL A 147 2.73 3.58 -4.54
C VAL A 147 1.24 3.78 -4.39
N THR A 148 0.83 5.00 -4.07
CA THR A 148 -0.58 5.38 -4.13
C THR A 148 -0.91 6.06 -5.47
N MET A 149 -2.13 5.88 -5.93
CA MET A 149 -2.69 6.57 -7.08
C MET A 149 -4.03 7.19 -6.69
N ARG A 150 -4.22 8.47 -7.01
CA ARG A 150 -5.55 9.08 -6.97
C ARG A 150 -6.38 8.51 -8.12
N SER A 151 -7.67 8.27 -7.93
CA SER A 151 -8.58 7.88 -9.02
C SER A 151 -9.46 9.05 -9.46
N LYS A 152 -9.84 9.08 -10.74
CA LYS A 152 -10.93 9.93 -11.25
C LYS A 152 -12.20 9.60 -10.47
N GLN A 153 -12.91 10.64 -10.04
CA GLN A 153 -14.07 10.51 -9.16
C GLN A 153 -15.35 10.69 -9.97
N ASP A 154 -16.32 9.79 -9.78
CA ASP A 154 -17.65 9.89 -10.36
C ASP A 154 -18.72 9.55 -9.31
N TYR A 155 -19.98 9.88 -9.59
CA TYR A 155 -21.11 9.63 -8.69
C TYR A 155 -22.04 8.58 -9.30
N VAL A 156 -22.05 7.39 -8.73
CA VAL A 156 -23.06 6.36 -9.05
C VAL A 156 -24.21 6.47 -8.06
N MET A 157 -25.44 6.42 -8.55
CA MET A 157 -26.62 6.35 -7.70
C MET A 157 -26.70 4.94 -7.11
N GLN A 158 -26.48 4.82 -5.80
CA GLN A 158 -26.57 3.57 -5.06
C GLN A 158 -27.82 3.59 -4.18
N GLU A 159 -28.62 2.53 -4.28
CA GLU A 159 -29.84 2.38 -3.49
C GLU A 159 -29.46 2.00 -2.05
N ASP A 160 -29.89 2.80 -1.06
CA ASP A 160 -29.71 2.46 0.34
C ASP A 160 -30.55 1.23 0.72
N GLY A 161 -30.26 0.60 1.86
CA GLY A 161 -31.03 -0.56 2.37
C GLY A 161 -32.48 -0.24 2.74
N LYS A 162 -33.00 0.95 2.37
CA LYS A 162 -34.38 1.41 2.55
C LYS A 162 -35.02 1.85 1.22
N GLY A 163 -34.41 1.52 0.08
CA GLY A 163 -34.97 1.76 -1.26
C GLY A 163 -34.77 3.20 -1.80
N ARG A 164 -33.81 3.96 -1.27
CA ARG A 164 -33.56 5.34 -1.69
C ARG A 164 -32.21 5.48 -2.37
N CYS A 165 -32.22 5.90 -3.64
CA CYS A 165 -30.99 6.16 -4.40
C CYS A 165 -30.25 7.41 -3.87
N ALA A 166 -29.06 7.21 -3.33
CA ALA A 166 -28.13 8.26 -2.92
C ALA A 166 -26.90 8.27 -3.85
N PRO A 167 -26.36 9.45 -4.23
CA PRO A 167 -25.13 9.52 -5.02
C PRO A 167 -23.92 9.10 -4.18
N VAL A 168 -23.30 7.98 -4.51
CA VAL A 168 -22.09 7.47 -3.88
C VAL A 168 -20.90 7.71 -4.79
N LYS A 169 -19.84 8.28 -4.20
CA LYS A 169 -18.64 8.69 -4.89
C LYS A 169 -17.70 7.50 -5.10
N VAL A 170 -17.51 7.09 -6.34
CA VAL A 170 -16.66 5.95 -6.74
C VAL A 170 -15.42 6.43 -7.49
N GLY A 171 -14.32 5.67 -7.35
CA GLY A 171 -13.16 5.79 -8.22
C GLY A 171 -13.40 5.01 -9.52
N LEU A 172 -13.25 5.65 -10.67
CA LEU A 172 -13.42 4.99 -11.98
C LEU A 172 -12.12 4.41 -12.53
N SER A 173 -11.07 5.23 -12.57
CA SER A 173 -9.76 4.87 -13.11
C SER A 173 -8.66 5.58 -12.33
N PRO A 174 -7.45 5.01 -12.20
CA PRO A 174 -6.29 5.75 -11.73
C PRO A 174 -6.04 7.02 -12.55
N ILE A 175 -5.44 8.03 -11.92
CA ILE A 175 -4.83 9.19 -12.56
C ILE A 175 -3.36 8.87 -12.75
N GLN A 176 -3.07 8.14 -13.82
CA GLN A 176 -1.76 7.72 -14.30
C GLN A 176 -1.91 7.32 -15.78
N ARG A 177 -0.81 7.01 -16.49
CA ARG A 177 -0.83 6.40 -17.82
C ARG A 177 -1.51 5.03 -17.78
N ASP A 178 -2.41 4.78 -18.73
CA ASP A 178 -3.12 3.52 -18.87
C ASP A 178 -2.14 2.33 -18.92
N GLY A 179 -2.38 1.32 -18.08
CA GLY A 179 -1.57 0.11 -18.02
C GLY A 179 -0.39 0.15 -17.06
N PHE A 180 -0.15 1.25 -16.33
CA PHE A 180 0.86 1.30 -15.27
C PHE A 180 0.64 0.21 -14.20
N GLU A 181 -0.60 -0.15 -13.93
CA GLU A 181 -0.99 -1.26 -13.05
C GLU A 181 -0.41 -2.61 -13.50
N TYR A 182 -0.07 -2.80 -14.79
CA TYR A 182 0.55 -4.03 -15.28
C TYR A 182 2.02 -4.20 -14.86
N GLU A 183 2.67 -3.12 -14.43
CA GLU A 183 4.06 -3.13 -13.94
C GLU A 183 4.16 -3.66 -12.50
N LEU A 184 3.17 -3.36 -11.66
CA LEU A 184 3.17 -3.67 -10.22
C LEU A 184 2.91 -5.16 -9.92
N SER A 185 3.33 -5.69 -8.77
CA SER A 185 3.10 -7.10 -8.39
C SER A 185 1.71 -7.34 -7.78
N VAL A 186 1.23 -6.39 -6.99
CA VAL A 186 -0.11 -6.41 -6.37
C VAL A 186 -0.73 -5.02 -6.50
N VAL A 187 -2.04 -4.94 -6.75
CA VAL A 187 -2.78 -3.67 -6.80
C VAL A 187 -4.08 -3.81 -6.01
N PHE A 188 -4.29 -2.89 -5.09
CA PHE A 188 -5.51 -2.77 -4.28
C PHE A 188 -6.30 -1.51 -4.66
N ASP A 189 -7.61 -1.65 -4.81
CA ASP A 189 -8.57 -0.56 -5.00
C ASP A 189 -9.29 -0.29 -3.68
N VAL A 190 -9.05 0.89 -3.09
CA VAL A 190 -9.60 1.31 -1.79
C VAL A 190 -10.82 2.19 -2.00
N ALA A 191 -11.98 1.74 -1.52
CA ALA A 191 -13.25 2.46 -1.58
C ALA A 191 -13.36 3.53 -0.48
N MET A 192 -14.40 4.38 -0.55
CA MET A 192 -14.70 5.37 0.48
C MET A 192 -15.07 4.77 1.85
N SER A 193 -15.36 3.46 1.94
CA SER A 193 -15.55 2.72 3.20
C SER A 193 -14.23 2.39 3.93
N HIS A 194 -13.09 2.72 3.32
CA HIS A 194 -11.72 2.29 3.67
C HIS A 194 -11.46 0.79 3.47
N GLU A 195 -12.39 0.08 2.82
CA GLU A 195 -12.19 -1.30 2.41
C GLU A 195 -11.46 -1.34 1.07
N ALA A 196 -10.53 -2.27 0.96
CA ALA A 196 -9.80 -2.57 -0.25
C ALA A 196 -10.34 -3.85 -0.90
N VAL A 197 -10.36 -3.88 -2.22
CA VAL A 197 -10.44 -5.10 -3.04
C VAL A 197 -9.15 -5.25 -3.82
N VAL A 198 -8.77 -6.48 -4.18
CA VAL A 198 -7.59 -6.68 -5.05
C VAL A 198 -8.01 -6.70 -6.51
N SER A 199 -7.39 -5.87 -7.35
CA SER A 199 -7.58 -5.88 -8.81
C SER A 199 -6.47 -6.64 -9.53
N LYS A 200 -5.32 -6.83 -8.88
CA LYS A 200 -4.20 -7.62 -9.38
C LYS A 200 -3.43 -8.25 -8.25
N ASP A 201 -3.16 -9.55 -8.34
CA ASP A 201 -2.31 -10.26 -7.39
C ASP A 201 -1.41 -11.29 -8.10
N ARG A 202 -0.09 -11.08 -8.07
CA ARG A 202 0.90 -12.10 -8.49
C ARG A 202 1.33 -13.03 -7.35
N THR A 203 0.84 -12.83 -6.14
CA THR A 203 1.19 -13.62 -4.95
C THR A 203 0.22 -14.77 -4.67
N GLY A 204 -1.07 -14.59 -5.00
CA GLY A 204 -2.16 -15.51 -4.67
C GLY A 204 -2.60 -15.44 -3.20
N LEU A 205 -2.10 -14.47 -2.43
CA LEU A 205 -2.44 -14.28 -1.02
C LEU A 205 -3.81 -13.63 -0.80
N PHE A 206 -4.31 -12.92 -1.81
CA PHE A 206 -5.45 -12.01 -1.69
C PHE A 206 -6.61 -12.36 -2.63
N ASP A 207 -6.67 -13.57 -3.18
CA ASP A 207 -7.80 -13.99 -4.01
C ASP A 207 -9.13 -13.87 -3.23
N GLY A 208 -10.12 -13.24 -3.86
CA GLY A 208 -11.40 -12.89 -3.24
C GLY A 208 -11.33 -11.89 -2.06
N PHE A 209 -10.18 -11.24 -1.80
CA PHE A 209 -10.04 -10.33 -0.66
C PHE A 209 -10.92 -9.08 -0.77
N VAL A 210 -11.70 -8.85 0.29
CA VAL A 210 -12.45 -7.62 0.55
C VAL A 210 -12.26 -7.27 2.03
N GLY A 211 -11.69 -6.09 2.33
CA GLY A 211 -11.53 -5.65 3.72
C GLY A 211 -10.51 -4.54 3.90
N ARG A 212 -10.35 -4.06 5.14
CA ARG A 212 -9.36 -3.02 5.47
C ARG A 212 -7.94 -3.59 5.42
N LEU A 213 -7.03 -2.89 4.75
CA LEU A 213 -5.61 -3.22 4.75
C LEU A 213 -4.98 -2.94 6.12
N THR A 214 -4.14 -3.86 6.59
CA THR A 214 -3.50 -3.83 7.92
C THR A 214 -2.07 -4.34 7.85
N ARG A 215 -1.31 -4.18 8.94
CA ARG A 215 0.05 -4.73 9.08
C ARG A 215 0.14 -6.22 8.82
N GLU A 216 -0.89 -6.96 9.16
CA GLU A 216 -0.92 -8.41 8.95
C GLU A 216 -0.86 -8.78 7.46
N HIS A 217 -1.51 -7.97 6.61
CA HIS A 217 -1.42 -8.15 5.16
C HIS A 217 0.00 -7.87 4.64
N GLY A 218 0.70 -6.89 5.21
CA GLY A 218 2.12 -6.62 4.90
C GLY A 218 3.05 -7.76 5.34
N ARG A 219 2.83 -8.32 6.55
CA ARG A 219 3.59 -9.48 7.06
C ARG A 219 3.41 -10.71 6.18
N ARG A 220 2.17 -11.04 5.80
CA ARG A 220 1.88 -12.16 4.88
C ARG A 220 2.60 -12.01 3.54
N ILE A 221 2.76 -10.79 3.03
CA ILE A 221 3.56 -10.54 1.82
C ILE A 221 5.06 -10.77 2.08
N ARG A 222 5.58 -10.28 3.21
CA ARG A 222 6.97 -10.53 3.63
C ARG A 222 7.27 -12.02 3.72
N GLU A 223 6.46 -12.77 4.44
CA GLU A 223 6.58 -14.22 4.59
C GLU A 223 6.54 -14.94 3.23
N TRP A 224 5.65 -14.51 2.32
CA TRP A 224 5.58 -15.03 0.95
C TRP A 224 6.84 -14.73 0.11
N LEU A 225 7.53 -13.62 0.36
CA LEU A 225 8.81 -13.30 -0.29
C LEU A 225 9.97 -14.14 0.28
N GLU A 226 9.97 -14.35 1.59
CA GLU A 226 11.03 -15.07 2.32
C GLU A 226 10.95 -16.60 2.15
N THR A 227 9.75 -17.17 2.06
CA THR A 227 9.49 -18.62 1.95
C THR A 227 9.79 -19.20 0.56
N ALA A 228 11.04 -19.16 0.09
CA ALA A 228 11.43 -20.01 -1.04
C ALA A 228 11.41 -21.50 -0.61
N PRO A 229 10.83 -22.43 -1.40
CA PRO A 229 11.10 -23.84 -1.18
C PRO A 229 12.60 -24.07 -1.40
N GLU A 230 13.25 -24.74 -0.44
CA GLU A 230 14.68 -25.01 -0.52
C GLU A 230 15.02 -25.74 -1.82
N SER A 231 16.15 -25.38 -2.41
CA SER A 231 16.65 -26.07 -3.60
C SER A 231 17.16 -27.45 -3.19
N SER A 232 16.27 -28.45 -3.20
CA SER A 232 16.67 -29.85 -3.25
C SER A 232 17.53 -30.05 -4.50
N ALA A 233 18.84 -30.05 -4.31
CA ALA A 233 19.82 -30.42 -5.31
C ALA A 233 19.92 -31.95 -5.35
N THR A 234 18.82 -32.61 -5.72
CA THR A 234 18.85 -34.01 -6.11
C THR A 234 19.39 -34.04 -7.54
N GLY A 235 20.56 -34.65 -7.72
CA GLY A 235 21.31 -34.57 -8.98
C GLY A 235 20.52 -35.14 -10.17
N TYR A 236 20.61 -34.46 -11.31
CA TYR A 236 20.24 -35.04 -12.60
C TYR A 236 21.27 -36.13 -12.96
N THR A 237 20.91 -37.39 -12.71
CA THR A 237 21.62 -38.56 -13.23
C THR A 237 20.85 -39.13 -14.41
N GLY A 238 21.48 -39.15 -15.58
CA GLY A 238 20.97 -39.89 -16.76
C GLY A 238 19.91 -39.14 -17.59
N LEU A 239 20.23 -38.95 -18.87
CA LEU A 239 19.21 -38.85 -19.90
C LEU A 239 18.93 -40.28 -20.37
N ASP A 240 17.74 -40.82 -20.08
CA ASP A 240 17.23 -41.96 -20.85
C ASP A 240 16.56 -41.42 -22.11
N GLU A 241 17.26 -41.57 -23.23
CA GLU A 241 16.82 -41.18 -24.57
C GLU A 241 15.75 -42.16 -25.08
N ASP A 242 14.50 -42.03 -24.65
CA ASP A 242 13.35 -42.49 -25.46
C ASP A 242 12.00 -41.91 -25.00
N ARG A 243 11.63 -40.75 -25.56
CA ARG A 243 10.22 -40.36 -25.72
C ARG A 243 10.08 -39.39 -26.90
N PRO A 244 9.16 -39.65 -27.87
CA PRO A 244 8.97 -38.75 -29.00
C PRO A 244 8.48 -37.37 -28.54
N ALA A 245 8.98 -36.32 -29.19
CA ALA A 245 8.63 -34.94 -28.88
C ALA A 245 7.19 -34.63 -29.35
N GLU A 246 6.27 -34.53 -28.41
CA GLU A 246 4.98 -33.88 -28.66
C GLU A 246 5.16 -32.37 -28.66
N THR A 247 5.03 -31.78 -29.85
CA THR A 247 4.95 -30.34 -30.05
C THR A 247 3.64 -29.80 -29.47
N GLY A 248 3.72 -29.11 -28.33
CA GLY A 248 2.59 -28.44 -27.68
C GLY A 248 2.72 -26.91 -27.76
N ASP A 249 1.78 -26.26 -28.44
CA ASP A 249 1.84 -24.87 -28.91
C ASP A 249 2.10 -23.76 -27.87
N ALA A 250 2.72 -22.69 -28.37
CA ALA A 250 2.71 -21.38 -27.74
C ALA A 250 1.34 -20.70 -27.89
N ALA A 251 0.57 -20.58 -26.80
CA ALA A 251 -0.68 -19.80 -26.78
C ALA A 251 -0.95 -19.17 -25.40
N ALA A 252 -0.32 -18.01 -25.13
CA ALA A 252 -0.55 -17.26 -23.88
C ALA A 252 -0.41 -15.73 -24.07
N THR A 253 -1.02 -15.19 -25.13
CA THR A 253 -0.99 -13.75 -25.48
C THR A 253 -2.33 -13.20 -25.99
N ASP A 254 -3.46 -13.82 -25.65
CA ASP A 254 -4.81 -13.29 -25.90
C ASP A 254 -5.57 -12.99 -24.58
N PRO A 255 -5.76 -11.70 -24.22
CA PRO A 255 -6.60 -11.29 -23.09
C PRO A 255 -8.06 -11.75 -23.19
N GLU A 256 -8.60 -11.91 -24.41
CA GLU A 256 -9.98 -12.33 -24.62
C GLU A 256 -10.17 -13.82 -24.33
N ALA A 257 -9.20 -14.67 -24.68
CA ALA A 257 -9.14 -16.08 -24.26
C ALA A 257 -9.05 -16.23 -22.73
N ALA A 258 -8.23 -15.42 -22.05
CA ALA A 258 -8.14 -15.45 -20.59
C ALA A 258 -9.48 -15.08 -19.92
N LEU A 259 -10.16 -14.04 -20.42
CA LEU A 259 -11.48 -13.63 -19.94
C LEU A 259 -12.57 -14.69 -20.22
N ARG A 260 -12.49 -15.39 -21.36
CA ARG A 260 -13.36 -16.54 -21.67
C ARG A 260 -13.13 -17.67 -20.66
N LEU A 261 -11.88 -18.01 -20.36
CA LEU A 261 -11.52 -19.07 -19.41
C LEU A 261 -12.04 -18.77 -18.00
N ALA A 262 -11.85 -17.55 -17.49
CA ALA A 262 -12.36 -17.12 -16.19
C ALA A 262 -13.91 -17.20 -16.10
N LYS A 263 -14.61 -16.77 -17.16
CA LYS A 263 -16.08 -16.89 -17.25
C LYS A 263 -16.55 -18.35 -17.31
N MET A 264 -15.82 -19.24 -17.97
CA MET A 264 -16.12 -20.67 -17.99
C MET A 264 -15.87 -21.33 -16.63
N ALA A 265 -14.81 -20.96 -15.91
CA ALA A 265 -14.55 -21.42 -14.55
C ALA A 265 -15.68 -21.01 -13.59
N PHE A 266 -16.10 -19.74 -13.62
CA PHE A 266 -17.25 -19.26 -12.84
C PHE A 266 -18.55 -20.00 -13.20
N ALA A 267 -18.82 -20.22 -14.49
CA ALA A 267 -20.04 -20.92 -14.92
C ALA A 267 -20.06 -22.40 -14.46
N ASN A 268 -18.92 -23.09 -14.50
CA ASN A 268 -18.78 -24.45 -13.98
C ASN A 268 -19.06 -24.51 -12.46
N GLU A 269 -18.50 -23.56 -11.68
CA GLU A 269 -18.71 -23.47 -10.24
C GLU A 269 -20.18 -23.15 -9.91
N ALA A 270 -20.77 -22.16 -10.61
CA ALA A 270 -22.17 -21.78 -10.46
C ALA A 270 -23.12 -22.95 -10.72
N LYS A 271 -22.89 -23.72 -11.80
CA LYS A 271 -23.67 -24.93 -12.11
C LYS A 271 -23.51 -26.01 -11.04
N ARG A 272 -22.31 -26.21 -10.48
CA ARG A 272 -22.07 -27.16 -9.38
C ARG A 272 -22.84 -26.77 -8.11
N ARG A 273 -23.01 -25.46 -7.86
CA ARG A 273 -23.81 -24.90 -6.76
C ARG A 273 -25.31 -24.79 -7.05
N GLY A 274 -25.79 -25.35 -8.16
CA GLY A 274 -27.21 -25.40 -8.51
C GLY A 274 -27.78 -24.14 -9.15
N HIS A 275 -26.96 -23.15 -9.53
CA HIS A 275 -27.44 -21.98 -10.27
C HIS A 275 -27.61 -22.29 -11.76
N ASP A 276 -28.75 -21.87 -12.34
CA ASP A 276 -28.98 -22.02 -13.77
C ASP A 276 -28.17 -21.00 -14.59
N VAL A 277 -27.08 -21.49 -15.17
CA VAL A 277 -26.25 -20.80 -16.17
C VAL A 277 -26.35 -21.44 -17.56
N SER A 278 -27.31 -22.34 -17.78
CA SER A 278 -27.44 -23.13 -19.01
C SER A 278 -27.94 -22.30 -20.21
N GLY A 279 -27.45 -22.64 -21.40
CA GLY A 279 -27.92 -22.14 -22.69
C GLY A 279 -28.14 -23.30 -23.67
N GLU A 280 -28.37 -22.97 -24.94
CA GLU A 280 -28.65 -23.95 -25.98
C GLU A 280 -27.44 -24.87 -26.29
N GLY A 281 -27.73 -26.07 -26.78
CA GLY A 281 -26.70 -27.03 -27.21
C GLY A 281 -25.73 -27.48 -26.11
N GLY A 282 -26.15 -27.42 -24.83
CA GLY A 282 -25.32 -27.82 -23.68
C GLY A 282 -24.24 -26.81 -23.27
N LYS A 283 -24.17 -25.64 -23.93
CA LYS A 283 -23.23 -24.56 -23.60
C LYS A 283 -23.77 -23.67 -22.48
N PHE A 284 -22.92 -22.85 -21.88
CA PHE A 284 -23.35 -21.84 -20.91
C PHE A 284 -23.93 -20.60 -21.60
N SER A 285 -25.02 -20.06 -21.06
CA SER A 285 -25.59 -18.80 -21.54
C SER A 285 -24.79 -17.62 -21.01
N ALA A 286 -24.07 -16.92 -21.89
CA ALA A 286 -23.30 -15.73 -21.52
C ALA A 286 -24.16 -14.66 -20.82
N ALA A 287 -25.43 -14.51 -21.21
CA ALA A 287 -26.37 -13.61 -20.56
C ALA A 287 -26.66 -14.03 -19.11
N LYS A 288 -26.97 -15.31 -18.85
CA LYS A 288 -27.20 -15.83 -17.48
C LYS A 288 -25.94 -15.77 -16.62
N VAL A 289 -24.78 -16.13 -17.18
CA VAL A 289 -23.47 -16.06 -16.49
C VAL A 289 -23.14 -14.62 -16.08
N ASN A 290 -23.28 -13.65 -16.99
CA ASN A 290 -23.04 -12.24 -16.69
C ASN A 290 -24.08 -11.66 -15.71
N ALA A 291 -25.34 -12.11 -15.76
CA ALA A 291 -26.37 -11.72 -14.79
C ALA A 291 -26.06 -12.27 -13.39
N LEU A 292 -25.66 -13.53 -13.28
CA LEU A 292 -25.29 -14.15 -12.00
C LEU A 292 -24.02 -13.54 -11.41
N LEU A 293 -22.99 -13.25 -12.24
CA LEU A 293 -21.80 -12.49 -11.82
C LEU A 293 -22.21 -11.15 -11.19
N ARG A 294 -23.10 -10.39 -11.86
CA ARG A 294 -23.62 -9.13 -11.33
C ARG A 294 -24.44 -9.29 -10.04
N GLN A 295 -25.12 -10.42 -9.84
CA GLN A 295 -25.85 -10.70 -8.60
C GLN A 295 -24.92 -11.08 -7.45
N VAL A 296 -23.89 -11.90 -7.70
CA VAL A 296 -22.89 -12.28 -6.70
C VAL A 296 -22.12 -11.05 -6.23
N VAL A 297 -21.66 -10.20 -7.16
CA VAL A 297 -20.97 -8.92 -6.85
C VAL A 297 -21.87 -7.92 -6.10
N LYS A 298 -23.20 -8.07 -6.21
CA LYS A 298 -24.19 -7.21 -5.51
C LYS A 298 -24.68 -7.77 -4.18
N ARG A 299 -24.30 -8.98 -3.79
CA ARG A 299 -24.82 -9.60 -2.55
C ARG A 299 -23.98 -9.14 -1.37
N PRO A 300 -24.56 -8.55 -0.30
CA PRO A 300 -23.83 -8.28 0.92
C PRO A 300 -23.22 -9.58 1.47
N LEU A 301 -21.98 -9.51 1.94
CA LEU A 301 -21.34 -10.62 2.63
C LEU A 301 -22.11 -10.95 3.92
N PRO A 302 -22.18 -12.22 4.35
CA PRO A 302 -22.67 -12.54 5.68
C PRO A 302 -21.82 -11.82 6.72
N HIS A 303 -22.46 -11.31 7.78
CA HIS A 303 -21.77 -10.55 8.82
C HIS A 303 -20.71 -11.42 9.50
N SER A 304 -19.49 -10.90 9.65
CA SER A 304 -18.50 -11.49 10.54
C SER A 304 -19.06 -11.49 11.97
N PRO A 305 -18.92 -12.59 12.74
CA PRO A 305 -19.34 -12.62 14.13
C PRO A 305 -18.62 -11.54 14.94
N SER A 306 -19.38 -10.89 15.81
CA SER A 306 -18.91 -9.86 16.73
C SER A 306 -18.11 -10.49 17.88
N ALA A 307 -17.40 -9.66 18.66
CA ALA A 307 -16.72 -10.11 19.86
C ALA A 307 -17.68 -10.69 20.94
N ALA A 308 -18.98 -10.36 20.89
CA ALA A 308 -19.99 -10.89 21.80
C ALA A 308 -20.42 -12.34 21.44
N ASP A 309 -20.28 -12.74 20.17
CA ASP A 309 -20.61 -14.10 19.72
C ASP A 309 -19.59 -15.15 20.22
N TRP A 310 -18.46 -14.69 20.78
CA TRP A 310 -17.44 -15.55 21.39
C TRP A 310 -17.63 -15.76 22.91
N THR A 311 -18.54 -15.04 23.56
CA THR A 311 -18.69 -15.09 25.03
C THR A 311 -19.61 -16.18 25.59
N GLU A 312 -20.33 -16.95 24.76
CA GLU A 312 -21.20 -18.06 25.21
C GLU A 312 -20.60 -19.47 25.02
N GLY A 313 -19.32 -19.59 24.64
CA GLY A 313 -18.69 -20.88 24.29
C GLY A 313 -17.50 -21.34 25.14
N ALA A 314 -17.03 -20.55 26.11
CA ALA A 314 -15.77 -20.80 26.82
C ALA A 314 -15.91 -21.69 28.08
N GLY A 315 -16.29 -22.95 27.88
CA GLY A 315 -16.20 -23.96 28.93
C GLY A 315 -14.75 -24.40 29.20
N LEU A 316 -14.22 -24.05 30.38
CA LEU A 316 -13.08 -24.66 31.08
C LEU A 316 -11.86 -25.11 30.23
N LEU A 317 -10.82 -24.27 30.22
CA LEU A 317 -9.42 -24.73 30.07
C LEU A 317 -8.68 -24.51 31.40
N PRO A 318 -7.88 -25.47 31.88
CA PRO A 318 -7.21 -25.37 33.18
C PRO A 318 -6.04 -24.38 33.15
N ASP A 319 -5.89 -23.62 34.23
CA ASP A 319 -4.79 -22.69 34.48
C ASP A 319 -3.45 -23.44 34.66
N VAL A 320 -2.45 -23.08 33.86
CA VAL A 320 -1.10 -23.68 33.88
C VAL A 320 -0.07 -22.66 34.42
N THR A 321 -0.37 -22.02 35.56
CA THR A 321 0.54 -21.09 36.24
C THR A 321 0.82 -21.41 37.72
N ARG A 322 0.92 -22.70 38.09
CA ARG A 322 1.34 -23.12 39.44
C ARG A 322 2.19 -24.41 39.51
N PRO A 323 3.45 -24.34 39.97
CA PRO A 323 4.18 -25.46 40.58
C PRO A 323 3.93 -25.51 42.12
N PRO A 324 4.30 -26.60 42.83
CA PRO A 324 3.30 -27.32 43.63
C PRO A 324 3.38 -27.13 45.15
N ASP A 325 2.21 -27.19 45.80
CA ASP A 325 2.10 -27.32 47.27
C ASP A 325 2.39 -28.76 47.73
N GLY A 326 3.67 -29.10 47.84
CA GLY A 326 4.15 -30.36 48.40
C GLY A 326 4.50 -30.26 49.88
N ASN A 327 3.55 -30.54 50.78
CA ASN A 327 3.82 -30.64 52.21
C ASN A 327 4.16 -32.08 52.64
N THR A 328 5.43 -32.38 52.92
CA THR A 328 5.85 -33.56 53.69
C THR A 328 7.10 -33.32 54.52
N GLY A 329 6.99 -33.50 55.85
CA GLY A 329 8.06 -34.07 56.68
C GLY A 329 9.12 -33.11 57.24
N ALA A 330 9.15 -32.99 58.57
CA ALA A 330 10.22 -32.33 59.31
C ALA A 330 11.38 -33.31 59.65
N ALA A 331 12.61 -32.78 59.78
CA ALA A 331 13.74 -33.38 60.49
C ALA A 331 14.76 -32.28 60.88
N GLU A 332 15.57 -32.52 61.91
CA GLU A 332 16.32 -31.49 62.66
C GLU A 332 17.85 -31.48 62.39
N ASP A 333 18.46 -30.28 62.46
CA ASP A 333 19.80 -29.92 63.02
C ASP A 333 21.12 -30.59 62.49
N PRO A 334 22.34 -30.18 62.94
CA PRO A 334 22.96 -28.84 62.97
C PRO A 334 24.19 -28.65 62.04
N GLY A 335 24.38 -27.41 61.57
CA GLY A 335 25.66 -26.67 61.69
C GLY A 335 26.81 -26.86 60.67
N ARG A 336 27.23 -25.74 60.03
CA ARG A 336 28.66 -25.36 59.81
C ARG A 336 28.85 -23.92 59.28
N ARG A 337 29.42 -23.07 60.15
CA ARG A 337 30.41 -21.96 59.96
C ARG A 337 30.38 -21.03 58.71
N HIS A 338 30.43 -19.72 59.01
CA HIS A 338 30.97 -18.56 58.24
C HIS A 338 32.34 -18.82 57.55
N PRO A 339 32.86 -17.95 56.62
CA PRO A 339 32.65 -16.49 56.60
C PRO A 339 32.43 -15.74 55.27
N ASP A 340 31.88 -14.54 55.43
CA ASP A 340 32.18 -13.23 54.83
C ASP A 340 32.73 -13.11 53.40
N HIS A 341 32.07 -12.27 52.59
CA HIS A 341 32.69 -11.04 52.06
C HIS A 341 31.60 -9.98 51.80
N GLY A 342 31.79 -8.76 52.30
CA GLY A 342 30.82 -7.67 52.17
C GLY A 342 31.06 -6.77 50.95
N LEU A 343 30.02 -6.05 50.54
CA LEU A 343 30.08 -4.90 49.63
C LEU A 343 29.38 -3.70 50.30
N PRO A 344 29.96 -2.49 50.28
CA PRO A 344 29.40 -1.32 50.95
C PRO A 344 28.42 -0.51 50.09
N ASP A 345 27.52 0.18 50.79
CA ASP A 345 26.59 1.20 50.33
C ASP A 345 27.29 2.51 49.88
N LEU A 346 26.85 3.10 48.76
CA LEU A 346 27.24 4.45 48.32
C LEU A 346 26.06 5.22 47.66
N ARG A 347 25.24 5.79 48.54
CA ARG A 347 24.62 7.13 48.49
C ARG A 347 24.65 7.95 47.18
N ASP A 348 23.45 8.37 46.83
CA ASP A 348 23.05 9.53 46.01
C ASP A 348 23.63 10.88 46.50
N PRO A 349 24.04 11.76 45.57
CA PRO A 349 23.73 13.18 45.69
C PRO A 349 23.26 13.82 44.37
N PHE A 350 22.08 14.45 44.34
CA PHE A 350 21.88 15.91 44.42
C PHE A 350 20.40 16.28 44.25
N GLY A 351 19.88 17.11 45.16
CA GLY A 351 18.45 17.47 45.24
C GLY A 351 18.04 18.82 44.63
N ASP A 352 16.75 19.11 44.80
CA ASP A 352 15.98 20.27 44.31
C ASP A 352 16.57 21.66 44.59
N ASP A 353 16.25 22.65 43.73
CA ASP A 353 15.42 23.82 44.15
C ASP A 353 15.10 24.80 43.00
N ALA A 354 13.98 25.54 43.15
CA ALA A 354 13.53 26.67 42.33
C ALA A 354 12.50 27.52 43.12
N PRO A 355 12.03 28.71 42.65
CA PRO A 355 12.66 29.84 41.95
C PRO A 355 12.60 31.12 42.85
N PRO A 356 12.60 32.36 42.31
CA PRO A 356 11.35 33.17 42.39
C PRO A 356 11.13 34.17 41.22
N ALA A 357 10.02 34.93 41.24
CA ALA A 357 9.56 35.83 40.15
C ALA A 357 9.18 37.26 40.60
N VAL A 358 9.39 38.27 39.72
CA VAL A 358 8.91 39.70 39.75
C VAL A 358 9.01 40.29 38.32
N GLY A 359 8.16 41.18 37.77
CA GLY A 359 6.76 41.52 38.09
C GLY A 359 6.28 42.95 37.73
N ARG A 360 5.56 43.11 36.60
CA ARG A 360 4.66 44.23 36.15
C ARG A 360 5.24 45.53 35.51
N ASP A 361 4.57 45.97 34.42
CA ASP A 361 3.98 47.31 34.09
C ASP A 361 3.83 47.43 32.55
N GLU A 362 2.64 47.54 31.93
CA GLU A 362 1.66 48.65 31.80
C GLU A 362 1.89 49.66 30.63
N ALA A 363 0.77 50.13 30.06
CA ALA A 363 0.55 51.25 29.12
C ALA A 363 0.83 51.14 27.58
N THR A 364 -0.25 51.36 26.80
CA THR A 364 -0.35 51.85 25.40
C THR A 364 -0.55 53.40 25.39
N PRO A 365 -0.84 54.16 24.28
CA PRO A 365 -0.89 53.89 22.82
C PRO A 365 -0.19 54.98 21.93
N ASP A 366 -0.37 54.88 20.59
CA ASP A 366 -0.38 55.93 19.52
C ASP A 366 0.69 57.03 19.40
N LEU A 367 1.22 57.24 18.17
CA LEU A 367 0.97 58.49 17.37
C LEU A 367 1.57 58.49 15.93
N LEU A 368 0.69 58.75 14.94
CA LEU A 368 0.79 59.69 13.79
C LEU A 368 2.00 59.77 12.82
N PHE A 369 1.66 59.59 11.52
CA PHE A 369 1.98 60.43 10.34
C PHE A 369 3.44 60.75 9.93
N ARG A 370 3.75 60.44 8.66
CA ARG A 370 3.93 61.50 7.64
C ARG A 370 3.66 61.08 6.19
N ARG A 371 2.91 61.92 5.47
CA ARG A 371 2.77 61.92 4.00
C ARG A 371 3.88 62.76 3.34
N THR A 372 4.33 62.34 2.17
CA THR A 372 4.65 63.16 0.97
C THR A 372 4.59 62.20 -0.24
N HIS A 373 3.66 62.20 -1.19
CA HIS A 373 3.18 63.24 -2.13
C HIS A 373 4.26 63.83 -3.04
N PHE A 374 4.36 63.27 -4.25
CA PHE A 374 4.48 63.87 -5.60
C PHE A 374 4.59 62.69 -6.60
N GLY A 375 4.00 62.64 -7.79
CA GLY A 375 3.03 63.51 -8.46
C GLY A 375 2.65 62.93 -9.85
N ASN A 376 1.53 63.40 -10.39
CA ASN A 376 0.91 63.16 -11.72
C ASN A 376 1.78 62.62 -12.90
N GLY A 377 1.20 61.90 -13.88
CA GLY A 377 -0.24 61.63 -14.06
C GLY A 377 -0.61 60.88 -15.36
N ALA A 378 -1.91 60.96 -15.71
CA ALA A 378 -2.52 60.40 -16.92
C ALA A 378 -2.00 61.08 -18.22
N ALA A 379 -2.28 60.64 -19.45
CA ALA A 379 -3.41 59.84 -19.95
C ALA A 379 -3.05 59.11 -21.28
N PRO A 380 -3.93 58.28 -21.87
CA PRO A 380 -3.61 57.44 -23.04
C PRO A 380 -3.95 58.10 -24.38
N HIS A 381 -3.39 57.62 -25.50
CA HIS A 381 -4.12 57.59 -26.77
C HIS A 381 -3.60 56.54 -27.77
N ARG A 382 -4.52 56.08 -28.62
CA ARG A 382 -4.40 55.02 -29.64
C ARG A 382 -3.38 55.33 -30.74
N ARG A 383 -2.76 54.28 -31.28
CA ARG A 383 -2.99 53.85 -32.67
C ARG A 383 -2.73 52.36 -32.85
#